data_AF-A0A086ZDA2-F1
#
_entry.id   AF-A0A086ZDA2-F1
#
_cell.length_a   1.000
_cell.length_b   1.000
_cell.length_c   1.000
_cell.angle_alpha   90.00
_cell.angle_beta   90.00
_cell.angle_gamma   90.00
#
_symmetry.space_group_name_H-M   'P 1'
#
loop_
_entity.id
_entity.type
_entity.pdbx_description
1 polymer ?
#
loop_
_entity_poly.entity_id
_entity_poly.type
_entity_poly.pdbx_seq_one_letter_code
_entity_poly.pdbx_strand_id
1 'polypeptide(L)'
;MTSLDSTALGEVIVRVTRKWVFDETGADLTPGMVETLIERIGRVQETASMLSLIDSCRAVDTDPAARELLRLLACEDPTGRPFDQHRRRACEDHLTMAAGLIARLTAARYGYDERVEREAIRLRLADDPRYARTLLMESLDVIEMVLELQYASAERRREATAR
;
A
#
# COMPACT_ATOMS: atom_id res chain seq x y z
N MET A 1 -13.19 2.80 17.99
CA MET A 1 -12.91 4.19 17.56
C MET A 1 -11.66 4.15 16.70
N THR A 2 -11.79 4.21 15.38
CA THR A 2 -10.69 4.63 14.51
C THR A 2 -10.39 6.10 14.84
N SER A 3 -9.14 6.43 15.20
CA SER A 3 -8.79 7.83 15.42
C SER A 3 -8.94 8.56 14.07
N LEU A 4 -9.53 9.76 14.09
CA LEU A 4 -9.64 10.62 12.90
C LEU A 4 -8.27 10.82 12.23
N ASP A 5 -7.21 10.76 13.02
CA ASP A 5 -5.81 10.89 12.61
C ASP A 5 -5.37 9.73 11.70
N SER A 6 -5.78 8.49 11.99
CA SER A 6 -5.43 7.32 11.16
C SER A 6 -6.09 7.35 9.78
N THR A 7 -7.35 7.81 9.70
CA THR A 7 -8.07 7.96 8.43
C THR A 7 -7.47 9.08 7.58
N ALA A 8 -7.22 10.25 8.19
CA ALA A 8 -6.60 11.37 7.48
C ALA A 8 -5.20 11.02 6.97
N LEU A 9 -4.41 10.29 7.77
CA LEU A 9 -3.08 9.81 7.35
C LEU A 9 -3.18 8.83 6.17
N GLY A 10 -4.11 7.88 6.22
CA GLY A 10 -4.37 6.95 5.12
C GLY A 10 -4.72 7.67 3.82
N GLU A 11 -5.60 8.68 3.88
CA GLU A 11 -5.96 9.50 2.72
C GLU A 11 -4.76 10.22 2.11
N VAL A 12 -3.90 10.80 2.95
CA VAL A 12 -2.71 11.52 2.48
C VAL A 12 -1.72 10.54 1.85
N ILE A 13 -1.41 9.42 2.49
CA ILE A 13 -0.46 8.44 1.96
C ILE A 13 -0.95 7.92 0.60
N VAL A 14 -2.20 7.50 0.50
CA VAL A 14 -2.74 6.98 -0.76
C VAL A 14 -2.77 8.06 -1.85
N ARG A 15 -3.07 9.32 -1.51
CA ARG A 15 -3.00 10.43 -2.48
C ARG A 15 -1.57 10.61 -3.02
N VAL A 16 -0.56 10.54 -2.16
CA VAL A 16 0.85 10.63 -2.55
C VAL A 16 1.24 9.43 -3.43
N THR A 17 0.85 8.21 -3.03
CA THR A 17 1.08 6.99 -3.83
C THR A 17 0.46 7.10 -5.22
N ARG A 18 -0.81 7.54 -5.32
CA ARG A 18 -1.47 7.77 -6.62
C ARG A 18 -0.71 8.77 -7.48
N LYS A 19 -0.27 9.88 -6.88
CA LYS A 19 0.54 10.87 -7.59
C LYS A 19 1.82 10.25 -8.15
N TRP A 20 2.53 9.44 -7.37
CA TRP A 20 3.74 8.77 -7.86
C TRP A 20 3.46 7.78 -8.99
N VAL A 21 2.38 6.99 -8.88
CA VAL A 21 1.96 6.09 -9.97
C VAL A 21 1.66 6.89 -11.24
N PHE A 22 0.91 7.98 -11.13
CA PHE A 22 0.57 8.83 -12.27
C PHE A 22 1.81 9.50 -12.88
N ASP A 23 2.69 10.06 -12.05
CA ASP A 23 3.90 10.74 -12.52
C ASP A 23 4.84 9.79 -13.31
N GLU A 24 4.86 8.49 -12.96
CA GLU A 24 5.71 7.49 -13.62
C GLU A 24 5.05 6.84 -14.84
N THR A 25 3.72 6.67 -14.84
CA THR A 25 3.01 5.89 -15.87
C THR A 25 2.13 6.72 -16.81
N GLY A 26 1.75 7.93 -16.39
CA GLY A 26 0.71 8.73 -17.03
C GLY A 26 -0.71 8.18 -16.86
N ALA A 27 -0.90 7.11 -16.07
CA ALA A 27 -2.18 6.44 -15.85
C ALA A 27 -2.67 6.65 -14.41
N ASP A 28 -3.97 6.83 -14.26
CA ASP A 28 -4.61 6.88 -12.95
C ASP A 28 -4.75 5.48 -12.35
N LEU A 29 -4.34 5.34 -11.09
CA LEU A 29 -4.62 4.15 -10.29
C LEU A 29 -6.11 4.15 -9.87
N THR A 30 -6.82 3.07 -10.18
CA THR A 30 -8.26 2.90 -9.89
C THR A 30 -8.51 1.81 -8.84
N PRO A 31 -9.67 1.81 -8.14
CA PRO A 31 -10.02 0.74 -7.20
C PRO A 31 -9.99 -0.66 -7.84
N GLY A 32 -10.61 -0.84 -9.01
CA GLY A 32 -10.69 -2.15 -9.67
C GLY A 32 -9.32 -2.71 -10.12
N MET A 33 -8.32 -1.85 -10.35
CA MET A 33 -6.95 -2.30 -10.56
C MET A 33 -6.36 -2.92 -9.28
N VAL A 34 -6.63 -2.31 -8.12
CA VAL A 34 -6.16 -2.81 -6.82
C VAL A 34 -6.92 -4.08 -6.41
N GLU A 35 -8.23 -4.14 -6.63
CA GLU A 35 -9.05 -5.34 -6.46
C GLU A 35 -8.46 -6.53 -7.24
N THR A 36 -8.12 -6.29 -8.52
CA THR A 36 -7.49 -7.31 -9.37
C THR A 36 -6.15 -7.79 -8.83
N LEU A 37 -5.36 -6.89 -8.21
CA LEU A 37 -4.10 -7.25 -7.56
C LEU A 37 -4.33 -8.13 -6.32
N ILE A 38 -5.30 -7.76 -5.48
CA ILE A 38 -5.71 -8.51 -4.28
C ILE A 38 -6.12 -9.94 -4.68
N GLU A 39 -6.97 -10.09 -5.69
CA GLU A 39 -7.38 -11.41 -6.20
C GLU A 39 -6.18 -12.24 -6.68
N ARG A 40 -5.27 -11.62 -7.42
CA ARG A 40 -4.08 -12.30 -7.96
C ARG A 40 -3.17 -12.77 -6.84
N ILE A 41 -2.87 -11.91 -5.87
CA ILE A 41 -2.07 -12.26 -4.71
C ILE A 41 -2.72 -13.41 -3.93
N GLY A 42 -4.04 -13.39 -3.77
CA GLY A 42 -4.80 -14.47 -3.13
C GLY A 42 -4.65 -15.82 -3.84
N ARG A 43 -4.42 -15.83 -5.17
CA ARG A 43 -4.24 -17.04 -5.99
C ARG A 43 -2.80 -17.55 -6.05
N VAL A 44 -1.80 -16.74 -5.71
CA VAL A 44 -0.40 -17.19 -5.68
C VAL A 44 -0.27 -18.26 -4.59
N GLN A 45 0.08 -19.48 -4.97
CA GLN A 45 0.36 -20.55 -4.02
C GLN A 45 1.80 -20.43 -3.54
N GLU A 46 1.97 -20.55 -2.22
CA GLU A 46 3.27 -20.71 -1.54
C GLU A 46 4.38 -19.75 -1.96
N THR A 47 4.42 -18.58 -1.32
CA THR A 47 5.57 -17.68 -1.34
C THR A 47 5.99 -17.34 0.08
N ALA A 48 7.30 -17.41 0.34
CA ALA A 48 7.86 -17.17 1.68
C ALA A 48 8.14 -15.69 1.98
N SER A 49 8.17 -14.83 0.96
CA SER A 49 8.43 -13.40 1.12
C SER A 49 7.44 -12.52 0.36
N MET A 50 7.22 -11.33 0.88
CA MET A 50 6.42 -10.27 0.26
C MET A 50 7.06 -9.82 -1.06
N LEU A 51 8.37 -9.61 -1.07
CA LEU A 51 9.09 -9.19 -2.27
C LEU A 51 8.96 -10.22 -3.41
N SER A 52 9.07 -11.52 -3.12
CA SER A 52 8.84 -12.57 -4.12
C SER A 52 7.40 -12.58 -4.63
N LEU A 53 6.42 -12.40 -3.74
CA LEU A 53 5.01 -12.34 -4.09
C LEU A 53 4.69 -11.14 -4.99
N ILE A 54 5.25 -9.97 -4.68
CA ILE A 54 5.17 -8.76 -5.49
C ILE A 54 5.78 -9.01 -6.87
N ASP A 55 6.99 -9.57 -6.94
CA ASP A 55 7.66 -9.82 -8.22
C ASP A 55 6.89 -10.82 -9.10
N SER A 56 6.32 -11.87 -8.51
CA SER A 56 5.45 -12.81 -9.24
C SER A 56 4.22 -12.12 -9.83
N CYS A 57 3.55 -11.25 -9.06
CA CYS A 57 2.36 -10.54 -9.55
C CYS A 57 2.71 -9.50 -10.61
N ARG A 58 3.85 -8.81 -10.48
CA ARG A 58 4.33 -7.82 -11.46
C ARG A 58 4.63 -8.42 -12.82
N ALA A 59 5.11 -9.66 -12.85
CA ALA A 59 5.45 -10.35 -14.10
C ALA A 59 4.22 -10.68 -14.96
N VAL A 60 3.05 -10.85 -14.33
CA VAL A 60 1.79 -11.21 -15.00
C VAL A 60 0.85 -10.02 -15.22
N ASP A 61 1.09 -8.89 -14.55
CA ASP A 61 0.24 -7.72 -14.68
C ASP A 61 0.51 -6.95 -15.97
N THR A 62 -0.54 -6.68 -16.74
CA THR A 62 -0.49 -5.90 -17.97
C THR A 62 -0.82 -4.43 -17.75
N ASP A 63 -1.44 -4.05 -16.63
CA ASP A 63 -1.78 -2.66 -16.36
C ASP A 63 -0.54 -1.88 -15.85
N PRO A 64 -0.14 -0.78 -16.51
CA PRO A 64 1.03 0.00 -16.09
C PRO A 64 0.90 0.56 -14.68
N ALA A 65 -0.29 1.05 -14.29
CA ALA A 65 -0.52 1.69 -13.00
C ALA A 65 -0.50 0.66 -11.86
N ALA A 66 -1.12 -0.51 -12.07
CA ALA A 66 -1.09 -1.62 -11.11
C ALA A 66 0.34 -2.17 -10.92
N ARG A 67 1.08 -2.35 -12.02
CA ARG A 67 2.48 -2.80 -11.98
C ARG A 67 3.38 -1.80 -11.26
N GLU A 68 3.13 -0.51 -11.46
CA GLU A 68 3.86 0.57 -10.79
C GLU A 68 3.52 0.63 -9.30
N LEU A 69 2.25 0.45 -8.93
CA LEU A 69 1.87 0.34 -7.52
C LEU A 69 2.65 -0.79 -6.82
N LEU A 70 2.66 -1.98 -7.42
CA LEU A 70 3.43 -3.11 -6.89
C LEU A 70 4.93 -2.79 -6.79
N ARG A 71 5.49 -2.06 -7.76
CA ARG A 71 6.89 -1.60 -7.70
C ARG A 71 7.12 -0.68 -6.50
N LEU A 72 6.23 0.30 -6.28
CA LEU A 72 6.32 1.23 -5.15
C LEU A 72 6.23 0.51 -3.81
N LEU A 73 5.31 -0.45 -3.68
CA LEU A 73 5.15 -1.25 -2.47
C LEU A 73 6.41 -2.07 -2.13
N ALA A 74 7.18 -2.49 -3.14
CA ALA A 74 8.47 -3.19 -2.98
C ALA A 74 9.68 -2.26 -2.73
N CYS A 75 9.52 -0.94 -2.83
CA CYS A 75 10.62 -0.01 -2.57
C CYS A 75 10.93 0.09 -1.07
N GLU A 76 12.15 0.49 -0.73
CA GLU A 76 12.54 0.82 0.63
C GLU A 76 11.63 1.92 1.16
N ASP A 77 11.24 1.78 2.41
CA ASP A 77 10.49 2.81 3.08
C ASP A 77 11.45 3.81 3.78
N PRO A 78 11.38 5.11 3.46
CA PRO A 78 12.12 6.13 4.20
C PRO A 78 11.51 6.35 5.59
N THR A 79 12.07 5.65 6.58
CA THR A 79 11.65 5.74 7.98
C THR A 79 11.71 7.21 8.46
N GLY A 80 10.61 7.69 9.06
CA GLY A 80 10.50 9.07 9.55
C GLY A 80 10.24 10.13 8.47
N ARG A 81 10.08 9.74 7.20
CA ARG A 81 9.69 10.63 6.09
C ARG A 81 8.55 10.02 5.27
N PRO A 82 7.32 10.01 5.79
CA PRO A 82 6.19 9.27 5.22
C PRO A 82 5.79 9.67 3.79
N PHE A 83 6.30 10.81 3.30
CA PHE A 83 5.97 11.36 1.98
C PHE A 83 7.19 11.41 1.04
N ASP A 84 8.34 10.88 1.45
CA ASP A 84 9.50 10.76 0.57
C ASP A 84 9.38 9.47 -0.25
N GLN A 85 9.75 9.53 -1.53
CA GLN A 85 9.83 8.36 -2.38
C GLN A 85 11.29 7.86 -2.40
N HIS A 86 11.55 6.69 -1.84
CA HIS A 86 12.76 5.95 -2.19
C HIS A 86 12.47 5.10 -3.42
N ARG A 87 13.25 5.28 -4.49
CA ARG A 87 13.14 4.45 -5.71
C ARG A 87 13.94 3.14 -5.61
N ARG A 88 14.71 2.98 -4.53
CA ARG A 88 15.52 1.80 -4.27
C ARG A 88 14.63 0.65 -3.81
N ARG A 89 14.81 -0.53 -4.39
CA ARG A 89 14.11 -1.76 -3.96
C ARG A 89 14.57 -2.15 -2.56
N ALA A 90 13.64 -2.58 -1.71
CA ALA A 90 13.97 -3.10 -0.39
C ALA A 90 14.78 -4.40 -0.49
N CYS A 91 15.73 -4.57 0.44
CA CYS A 91 16.47 -5.82 0.60
C CYS A 91 15.73 -6.83 1.47
N GLU A 92 14.78 -6.39 2.29
CA GLU A 92 14.00 -7.23 3.21
C GLU A 92 12.55 -6.76 3.29
N ASP A 93 11.62 -7.69 3.54
CA ASP A 93 10.18 -7.43 3.54
C ASP A 93 9.76 -6.35 4.55
N HIS A 94 10.36 -6.34 5.74
CA HIS A 94 10.04 -5.39 6.79
C HIS A 94 10.48 -3.94 6.47
N LEU A 95 11.38 -3.78 5.49
CA LEU A 95 11.87 -2.49 5.02
C LEU A 95 11.07 -1.94 3.84
N THR A 96 10.04 -2.66 3.38
CA THR A 96 9.22 -2.24 2.24
C THR A 96 8.29 -1.08 2.58
N MET A 97 7.90 -0.33 1.55
CA MET A 97 6.84 0.70 1.64
C MET A 97 5.51 0.10 2.10
N ALA A 98 5.19 -1.14 1.70
CA ALA A 98 4.00 -1.85 2.20
C ALA A 98 4.04 -2.03 3.73
N ALA A 99 5.16 -2.52 4.27
CA ALA A 99 5.35 -2.63 5.71
C ALA A 99 5.31 -1.25 6.41
N GLY A 100 5.93 -0.24 5.80
CA GLY A 100 5.93 1.12 6.33
C GLY A 100 4.56 1.78 6.36
N LEU A 101 3.71 1.54 5.36
CA LEU A 101 2.32 2.00 5.34
C LEU A 101 1.56 1.44 6.55
N ILE A 102 1.62 0.13 6.76
CA ILE A 102 0.92 -0.54 7.86
C ILE A 102 1.48 -0.12 9.22
N ALA A 103 2.80 0.02 9.36
CA ALA A 103 3.42 0.51 10.59
C ALA A 103 2.88 1.90 10.99
N ARG A 104 2.80 2.84 10.03
CA ARG A 104 2.30 4.20 10.28
C ARG A 104 0.83 4.24 10.64
N LEU A 105 0.00 3.47 9.94
CA LEU A 105 -1.44 3.42 10.21
C LEU A 105 -1.73 2.78 11.57
N THR A 106 -0.98 1.73 11.91
CA THR A 106 -1.08 1.04 13.20
C THR A 106 -0.63 1.97 14.33
N ALA A 107 0.50 2.65 14.17
CA ALA A 107 0.99 3.66 15.10
C ALA A 107 -0.03 4.79 15.32
N ALA A 108 -0.58 5.36 14.25
CA ALA A 108 -1.60 6.41 14.32
C ALA A 108 -2.92 5.94 14.95
N ARG A 109 -3.29 4.67 14.73
CA ARG A 109 -4.53 4.08 15.27
C ARG A 109 -4.43 3.82 16.77
N TYR A 110 -3.28 3.35 17.25
CA TYR A 110 -3.11 2.92 18.64
C TYR A 110 -2.29 3.89 19.51
N GLY A 111 -1.76 4.96 18.92
CA GLY A 111 -0.96 5.96 19.63
C GLY A 111 0.45 5.47 19.99
N TYR A 112 1.03 4.58 19.17
CA TYR A 112 2.38 4.06 19.35
C TYR A 112 3.40 4.79 18.47
N ASP A 113 4.69 4.58 18.75
CA ASP A 113 5.79 5.03 17.88
C ASP A 113 5.89 4.11 16.65
N GLU A 114 6.00 4.69 15.45
CA GLU A 114 6.19 3.95 14.19
C GLU A 114 7.35 2.94 14.27
N ARG A 115 8.43 3.27 14.97
CA ARG A 115 9.59 2.38 15.14
C ARG A 115 9.25 1.12 15.91
N VAL A 116 8.34 1.22 16.89
CA VAL A 116 7.85 0.07 17.66
C VAL A 116 7.03 -0.84 16.75
N GLU A 117 6.14 -0.26 15.94
CA GLU A 117 5.34 -1.03 14.99
C GLU A 117 6.19 -1.71 13.91
N ARG A 118 7.23 -1.04 13.41
CA ARG A 118 8.20 -1.65 12.48
C ARG A 118 8.92 -2.82 13.09
N GLU A 119 9.37 -2.67 14.33
CA GLU A 119 10.05 -3.75 15.02
C GLU A 119 9.11 -4.94 15.27
N ALA A 120 7.84 -4.68 15.62
CA ALA A 120 6.82 -5.72 15.74
C ALA A 120 6.59 -6.46 14.41
N ILE A 121 6.50 -5.73 13.29
CA ILE A 121 6.39 -6.32 11.95
C ILE A 121 7.63 -7.18 11.63
N ARG A 122 8.84 -6.68 11.91
CA ARG A 122 10.09 -7.42 11.66
C ARG A 122 10.13 -8.72 12.45
N LEU A 123 9.81 -8.67 13.74
CA LEU A 123 9.75 -9.86 14.60
C LEU A 123 8.69 -10.85 14.12
N ARG A 124 7.52 -10.36 13.70
CA ARG A 124 6.44 -11.22 13.20
C ARG A 124 6.80 -11.89 11.88
N LEU A 125 7.45 -11.18 10.95
CA LEU A 125 7.93 -11.76 9.69
C LEU A 125 9.01 -12.82 9.91
N ALA A 126 9.84 -12.67 10.96
CA ALA A 126 10.84 -13.67 11.32
C ALA A 126 10.22 -14.95 11.92
N ASP A 127 9.09 -14.81 12.63
CA ASP A 127 8.36 -15.93 13.27
C ASP A 127 7.41 -16.64 12.30
N ASP A 128 6.68 -15.90 11.47
CA ASP A 128 5.70 -16.42 10.52
C ASP A 128 5.88 -15.80 9.12
N PRO A 129 6.55 -16.50 8.18
CA PRO A 129 6.70 -16.03 6.81
C PRO A 129 5.37 -15.81 6.07
N ARG A 130 4.27 -16.44 6.49
CA ARG A 130 2.94 -16.24 5.88
C ARG A 130 2.40 -14.85 6.18
N TYR A 131 2.86 -14.22 7.26
CA TYR A 131 2.50 -12.85 7.61
C TYR A 131 2.88 -11.85 6.51
N ALA A 132 3.90 -12.14 5.71
CA ALA A 132 4.29 -11.30 4.57
C ALA A 132 3.15 -11.10 3.57
N ARG A 133 2.35 -12.14 3.32
CA ARG A 133 1.15 -12.05 2.47
C ARG A 133 0.07 -11.22 3.13
N THR A 134 -0.22 -11.49 4.40
CA THR A 134 -1.22 -10.74 5.16
C THR A 134 -0.91 -9.25 5.14
N LEU A 135 0.35 -8.89 5.40
CA LEU A 135 0.81 -7.50 5.41
C LEU A 135 0.64 -6.82 4.05
N LEU A 136 0.94 -7.54 2.95
CA LEU A 136 0.72 -7.01 1.60
C LEU A 136 -0.77 -6.83 1.28
N MET A 137 -1.61 -7.82 1.62
CA MET A 137 -3.05 -7.74 1.42
C MET A 137 -3.66 -6.58 2.21
N GLU A 138 -3.32 -6.44 3.49
CA GLU A 138 -3.75 -5.31 4.32
C GLU A 138 -3.32 -3.96 3.71
N SER A 139 -2.11 -3.88 3.15
CA SER A 139 -1.64 -2.65 2.50
C SER A 139 -2.47 -2.29 1.26
N LEU A 140 -2.86 -3.30 0.47
CA LEU A 140 -3.68 -3.11 -0.73
C LEU A 140 -5.13 -2.81 -0.38
N ASP A 141 -5.71 -3.47 0.62
CA ASP A 141 -7.07 -3.22 1.11
C ASP A 141 -7.22 -1.76 1.57
N VAL A 142 -6.21 -1.22 2.28
CA VAL A 142 -6.20 0.20 2.66
C VAL A 142 -6.19 1.11 1.45
N ILE A 143 -5.35 0.81 0.45
CA ILE A 143 -5.23 1.61 -0.77
C ILE A 143 -6.55 1.59 -1.54
N GLU A 144 -7.13 0.40 -1.72
CA GLU A 144 -8.43 0.19 -2.37
C GLU A 144 -9.54 0.99 -1.67
N MET A 145 -9.73 0.78 -0.36
CA MET A 145 -10.76 1.47 0.42
C MET A 145 -10.66 2.99 0.30
N VAL A 146 -9.43 3.54 0.38
CA VAL A 146 -9.24 4.99 0.25
C VAL A 146 -9.48 5.45 -1.18
N LEU A 147 -9.12 4.67 -2.20
CA LEU A 147 -9.45 4.98 -3.59
C LEU A 147 -10.96 5.04 -3.78
N GLU A 148 -11.72 4.04 -3.30
CA GLU A 148 -13.18 4.04 -3.38
C GLU A 148 -13.79 5.31 -2.77
N LEU A 149 -13.34 5.69 -1.57
CA LEU A 149 -13.79 6.90 -0.90
C LEU A 149 -13.48 8.17 -1.71
N GLN A 150 -12.28 8.25 -2.31
CA GLN A 150 -11.86 9.37 -3.14
C GLN A 150 -12.67 9.46 -4.44
N TYR A 151 -12.96 8.33 -5.09
CA TYR A 151 -13.77 8.25 -6.31
C TYR A 151 -15.23 8.64 -6.02
N ALA A 152 -15.85 8.05 -4.99
CA ALA A 152 -17.22 8.38 -4.59
C ALA A 152 -17.37 9.86 -4.18
N SER A 153 -16.33 10.47 -3.62
CA SER A 153 -16.32 11.89 -3.26
C SER A 153 -16.09 12.81 -4.47
N ALA A 154 -15.38 12.34 -5.50
CA ALA A 154 -15.23 13.07 -6.76
C ALA A 154 -16.54 13.06 -7.56
N GLU A 155 -17.23 11.93 -7.62
CA GLU A 155 -18.51 11.78 -8.31
C GLU A 155 -19.58 12.69 -7.71
N ARG A 156 -19.77 12.66 -6.39
CA ARG A 156 -20.69 13.56 -5.67
C ARG A 156 -20.41 15.05 -5.93
N ARG A 157 -19.13 15.44 -6.04
CA ARG A 157 -18.76 16.83 -6.37
C ARG A 157 -19.11 17.19 -7.81
N ARG A 158 -18.92 16.28 -8.77
CA ARG A 158 -19.32 16.50 -10.17
C ARG A 158 -20.83 16.67 -10.30
N GLU A 159 -21.60 15.83 -9.63
CA GLU A 159 -23.07 15.93 -9.61
C GLU A 159 -23.56 17.23 -8.98
N ALA A 160 -22.93 17.69 -7.89
CA ALA A 160 -23.27 18.95 -7.23
C ALA A 160 -22.94 20.19 -8.08
N THR A 161 -21.93 20.11 -8.94
CA THR A 161 -21.52 21.23 -9.82
C THR A 161 -22.29 21.25 -11.14
N ALA A 162 -23.00 20.16 -11.47
CA ALA A 162 -23.84 20.03 -12.67
C ALA A 162 -25.32 20.44 -12.44
N ARG A 163 -25.68 20.84 -11.21
CA ARG A 163 -26.98 21.38 -10.83
C ARG A 163 -26.91 22.89 -10.63
#